data_AF-A0A550I789-F1
#
_entry.id   AF-A0A550I789-F1
#
_cell.length_a   1.000
_cell.length_b   1.000
_cell.length_c   1.000
_cell.angle_alpha   90.00
_cell.angle_beta   90.00
_cell.angle_gamma   90.00
#
_symmetry.space_group_name_H-M   'P 1'
#
loop_
_entity.id
_entity.type
_entity.pdbx_description
1 polymer ?
#
loop_
_entity_poly.entity_id
_entity_poly.type
_entity_poly.pdbx_seq_one_letter_code
_entity_poly.pdbx_strand_id
1 'polypeptide(L)'
;MEIYNSKARECEEKVIQTDEKLGKIRNHSSEKISLSETIDNYTESLNSLNFDHCTENFTMAFRDHIDAWKNIKKITDKYPDLRGEMHQLFDEIQNGKDSTEFKELSKKIWDTWSKVENSKY
;
A
#
# COMPACT_ATOMS: atom_id res chain seq x y z
N MET A 1 14.05 10.32 -27.94
CA MET A 1 13.08 9.31 -27.42
C MET A 1 13.70 8.48 -26.29
N GLU A 2 14.99 8.08 -26.39
CA GLU A 2 15.68 7.30 -25.36
C GLU A 2 15.82 7.99 -23.97
N ILE A 3 16.02 9.32 -23.93
CA ILE A 3 16.20 10.06 -22.68
C ILE A 3 14.91 10.12 -21.83
N TYR A 4 13.74 10.15 -22.48
CA TYR A 4 12.45 10.22 -21.77
C TYR A 4 12.12 8.89 -21.08
N ASN A 5 12.38 7.77 -21.76
CA ASN A 5 12.22 6.44 -21.17
C ASN A 5 13.19 6.19 -20.01
N SER A 6 14.40 6.76 -20.04
CA SER A 6 15.34 6.65 -18.92
C SER A 6 14.90 7.40 -17.66
N LYS A 7 14.27 8.57 -17.78
CA LYS A 7 13.82 9.36 -16.62
C LYS A 7 12.57 8.78 -15.99
N ALA A 8 11.63 8.31 -16.81
CA ALA A 8 10.53 7.50 -16.30
C ALA A 8 11.09 6.31 -15.54
N ARG A 9 12.05 5.59 -16.14
CA ARG A 9 12.72 4.43 -15.53
C ARG A 9 13.28 4.68 -14.14
N GLU A 10 13.87 5.84 -13.96
CA GLU A 10 14.42 6.20 -12.66
C GLU A 10 13.34 6.60 -11.65
N CYS A 11 12.26 7.26 -12.09
CA CYS A 11 11.17 7.70 -11.21
C CYS A 11 10.41 6.52 -10.58
N GLU A 12 9.84 5.62 -11.39
CA GLU A 12 9.01 4.52 -10.86
C GLU A 12 9.86 3.52 -10.06
N GLU A 13 11.11 3.23 -10.44
CA GLU A 13 12.05 2.46 -9.61
C GLU A 13 12.25 3.10 -8.22
N LYS A 14 12.41 4.43 -8.14
CA LYS A 14 12.51 5.15 -6.86
C LYS A 14 11.22 5.07 -6.04
N VAL A 15 10.06 5.20 -6.68
CA VAL A 15 8.76 5.09 -6.01
C VAL A 15 8.60 3.69 -5.40
N ILE A 16 8.86 2.63 -6.19
CA ILE A 16 8.78 1.24 -5.74
C ILE A 16 9.75 0.96 -4.59
N GLN A 17 11.01 1.39 -4.71
CA GLN A 17 12.01 1.19 -3.64
C GLN A 17 11.62 1.93 -2.35
N THR A 18 10.95 3.07 -2.46
CA THR A 18 10.48 3.83 -1.30
C THR A 18 9.29 3.13 -0.67
N ASP A 19 8.33 2.65 -1.47
CA ASP A 19 7.22 1.81 -1.01
C ASP A 19 7.71 0.57 -0.26
N GLU A 20 8.68 -0.17 -0.81
CA GLU A 20 9.25 -1.36 -0.16
C GLU A 20 9.83 -1.05 1.22
N LYS A 21 10.53 0.09 1.37
CA LYS A 21 11.07 0.54 2.66
C LYS A 21 9.95 0.89 3.64
N LEU A 22 8.94 1.62 3.18
CA LEU A 22 7.79 2.02 3.97
C LEU A 22 6.94 0.81 4.38
N GLY A 23 6.77 -0.18 3.50
CA GLY A 23 6.06 -1.43 3.77
C GLY A 23 6.73 -2.26 4.88
N LYS A 24 8.07 -2.28 4.93
CA LYS A 24 8.81 -2.91 6.04
C LYS A 24 8.54 -2.21 7.37
N ILE A 25 8.51 -0.88 7.39
CA ILE A 25 8.18 -0.10 8.59
C ILE A 25 6.74 -0.35 9.01
N ARG A 26 5.80 -0.30 8.07
CA ARG A 26 4.37 -0.55 8.27
C ARG A 26 4.14 -1.92 8.92
N ASN A 27 4.83 -2.95 8.47
CA ASN A 27 4.64 -4.32 8.97
C ASN A 27 4.88 -4.47 10.49
N HIS A 28 5.73 -3.63 11.09
CA HIS A 28 6.05 -3.66 12.52
C HIS A 28 5.40 -2.52 13.32
N SER A 29 4.84 -1.51 12.65
CA SER A 29 4.30 -0.32 13.35
C SER A 29 3.09 -0.65 14.22
N SER A 30 2.28 -1.63 13.81
CA SER A 30 1.11 -2.10 14.56
C SER A 30 1.46 -2.84 15.86
N GLU A 31 2.73 -3.08 16.14
CA GLU A 31 3.18 -3.54 17.47
C GLU A 31 3.08 -2.43 18.53
N LYS A 32 3.11 -1.17 18.11
CA LYS A 32 3.17 0.00 19.00
C LYS A 32 1.93 0.88 18.89
N ILE A 33 1.41 1.05 17.69
CA ILE A 33 0.23 1.88 17.40
C ILE A 33 -0.89 1.00 16.81
N SER A 34 -2.08 1.57 16.64
CA SER A 34 -3.19 0.81 16.05
C SER A 34 -2.92 0.42 14.59
N LEU A 35 -3.59 -0.62 14.10
CA LEU A 35 -3.49 -1.03 12.71
C LEU A 35 -3.98 0.07 11.76
N SER A 36 -5.05 0.77 12.13
CA SER A 36 -5.57 1.90 11.36
C SER A 36 -4.62 3.09 11.31
N GLU A 37 -4.03 3.47 12.44
CA GLU A 37 -3.02 4.54 12.49
C GLU A 37 -1.76 4.15 11.70
N THR A 38 -1.37 2.89 11.76
CA THR A 38 -0.28 2.34 10.92
C THR A 38 -0.56 2.53 9.44
N ILE A 39 -1.81 2.25 8.99
CA ILE A 39 -2.22 2.43 7.60
C ILE A 39 -2.29 3.91 7.21
N ASP A 40 -2.75 4.79 8.11
CA ASP A 40 -2.74 6.24 7.89
C ASP A 40 -1.32 6.75 7.66
N ASN A 41 -0.41 6.49 8.60
CA ASN A 41 0.99 6.92 8.50
C ASN A 41 1.67 6.41 7.21
N TYR A 42 1.39 5.15 6.84
CA TYR A 42 1.91 4.56 5.61
C TYR A 42 1.35 5.26 4.37
N THR A 43 0.02 5.42 4.28
CA THR A 43 -0.61 6.03 3.10
C THR A 43 -0.33 7.52 2.98
N GLU A 44 -0.17 8.26 4.08
CA GLU A 44 0.31 9.65 4.08
C GLU A 44 1.73 9.74 3.52
N SER A 45 2.63 8.86 3.97
CA SER A 45 3.99 8.78 3.44
C SER A 45 3.99 8.50 1.94
N LEU A 46 3.16 7.56 1.47
CA LEU A 46 3.03 7.27 0.04
C LEU A 46 2.43 8.45 -0.76
N ASN A 47 1.47 9.18 -0.19
CA ASN A 47 0.89 10.34 -0.86
C ASN A 47 1.89 11.47 -1.06
N SER A 48 2.92 11.55 -0.20
CA SER A 48 3.99 12.54 -0.24
C SER A 48 5.09 12.24 -1.27
N LEU A 49 5.07 11.07 -1.91
CA LEU A 49 6.07 10.69 -2.91
C LEU A 49 6.04 11.63 -4.12
N ASN A 50 7.22 11.87 -4.68
CA ASN A 50 7.36 12.60 -5.93
C ASN A 50 7.16 11.66 -7.13
N PHE A 51 6.22 12.00 -8.01
CA PHE A 51 5.92 11.28 -9.25
C PHE A 51 6.41 12.04 -10.50
N ASP A 52 7.20 13.10 -10.32
CA ASP A 52 7.79 13.85 -11.42
C ASP A 52 8.57 12.90 -12.36
N HIS A 53 8.22 12.95 -13.64
CA HIS A 53 8.77 12.10 -14.71
C HIS A 53 8.33 10.64 -14.71
N CYS A 54 7.53 10.16 -13.75
CA CYS A 54 6.89 8.84 -13.85
C CYS A 54 5.87 8.84 -15.00
N THR A 55 5.55 7.67 -15.55
CA THR A 55 4.48 7.59 -16.55
C THR A 55 3.12 7.86 -15.91
N GLU A 56 2.17 8.37 -16.71
CA GLU A 56 0.80 8.61 -16.25
C GLU A 56 0.12 7.30 -15.80
N ASN A 57 0.30 6.22 -16.57
CA ASN A 57 -0.23 4.90 -16.25
C ASN A 57 0.27 4.39 -14.90
N PHE A 58 1.58 4.47 -14.65
CA PHE A 58 2.16 4.09 -13.36
C PHE A 58 1.62 4.97 -12.24
N THR A 59 1.59 6.29 -12.44
CA THR A 59 1.11 7.24 -11.43
C THR A 59 -0.33 6.94 -11.04
N MET A 60 -1.21 6.71 -12.02
CA MET A 60 -2.61 6.33 -11.76
C MET A 60 -2.71 4.99 -11.03
N ALA A 61 -2.00 3.96 -11.49
CA ALA A 61 -2.00 2.64 -10.86
C ALA A 61 -1.50 2.69 -9.40
N PHE A 62 -0.49 3.52 -9.13
CA PHE A 62 0.05 3.69 -7.79
C PHE A 62 -0.90 4.47 -6.87
N ARG A 63 -1.60 5.47 -7.39
CA ARG A 63 -2.65 6.20 -6.64
C ARG A 63 -3.83 5.28 -6.29
N ASP A 64 -4.27 4.44 -7.24
CA ASP A 64 -5.26 3.39 -6.98
C ASP A 64 -4.80 2.44 -5.85
N HIS A 65 -3.51 2.08 -5.84
CA HIS A 65 -2.93 1.23 -4.80
C HIS A 65 -2.96 1.90 -3.41
N ILE A 66 -2.59 3.18 -3.34
CA ILE A 66 -2.70 3.97 -2.10
C ILE A 66 -4.14 3.97 -1.59
N ASP A 67 -5.13 4.16 -2.47
CA ASP A 67 -6.53 4.19 -2.09
C ASP A 67 -7.08 2.82 -1.69
N ALA A 68 -6.56 1.73 -2.26
CA ALA A 68 -6.86 0.37 -1.80
C ALA A 68 -6.39 0.16 -0.35
N TRP A 69 -5.20 0.63 -0.01
CA TRP A 69 -4.70 0.62 1.37
C TRP A 69 -5.56 1.46 2.30
N LYS A 70 -5.95 2.68 1.93
CA LYS A 70 -6.86 3.50 2.76
C LYS A 70 -8.20 2.80 3.00
N ASN A 71 -8.72 2.09 2.00
CA ASN A 71 -10.02 1.43 2.10
C ASN A 71 -10.04 0.26 3.08
N ILE A 72 -8.92 -0.42 3.34
CA ILE A 72 -8.89 -1.53 4.31
C ILE A 72 -9.17 -1.06 5.74
N LYS A 73 -9.00 0.25 6.01
CA LYS A 73 -9.35 0.86 7.30
C LYS A 73 -10.80 0.66 7.72
N LYS A 74 -11.72 0.53 6.76
CA LYS A 74 -13.13 0.19 7.04
C LYS A 74 -13.27 -1.06 7.90
N ILE A 75 -12.32 -1.99 7.79
CA ILE A 75 -12.22 -3.16 8.64
C ILE A 75 -11.32 -2.90 9.84
N THR A 76 -10.11 -2.38 9.64
CA THR A 76 -9.13 -2.29 10.74
C THR A 76 -9.55 -1.33 11.85
N ASP A 77 -10.40 -0.33 11.54
CA ASP A 77 -11.01 0.58 12.54
C ASP A 77 -11.90 -0.16 13.54
N LYS A 78 -12.42 -1.34 13.18
CA LYS A 78 -13.19 -2.21 14.08
C LYS A 78 -12.31 -2.91 15.13
N TYR A 79 -10.99 -2.84 15.01
CA TYR A 79 -9.99 -3.54 15.83
C TYR A 79 -8.95 -2.56 16.45
N PRO A 80 -9.38 -1.53 17.21
CA PRO A 80 -8.49 -0.47 17.69
C PRO A 80 -7.41 -0.95 18.67
N ASP A 81 -7.63 -2.08 19.35
CA ASP A 81 -6.72 -2.62 20.37
C ASP A 81 -5.84 -3.77 19.87
N LEU A 82 -6.05 -4.22 18.63
CA LEU A 82 -5.28 -5.32 18.06
C LEU A 82 -3.83 -4.87 17.78
N ARG A 83 -2.86 -5.62 18.28
CA ARG A 83 -1.42 -5.29 18.21
C ARG A 83 -0.61 -6.51 17.81
N GLY A 84 0.45 -6.29 17.05
CA GLY A 84 1.33 -7.33 16.52
C GLY A 84 1.86 -6.95 15.14
N GLU A 85 2.61 -7.85 14.51
CA GLU A 85 3.02 -7.65 13.12
C GLU A 85 1.81 -7.67 12.19
N MET A 86 1.77 -6.76 11.21
CA MET A 86 0.62 -6.58 10.32
C MET A 86 0.18 -7.88 9.64
N HIS A 87 1.12 -8.74 9.23
CA HIS A 87 0.79 -10.00 8.58
C HIS A 87 0.01 -10.95 9.52
N GLN A 88 0.39 -11.00 10.80
CA GLN A 88 -0.31 -11.81 11.81
C GLN A 88 -1.70 -11.25 12.09
N LEU A 89 -1.81 -9.92 12.19
CA LEU A 89 -3.10 -9.26 12.40
C LEU A 89 -4.04 -9.46 11.21
N PHE A 90 -3.49 -9.42 9.99
CA PHE A 90 -4.23 -9.71 8.77
C PHE A 90 -4.73 -11.16 8.75
N ASP A 91 -3.89 -12.12 9.16
CA ASP A 91 -4.29 -13.52 9.30
C ASP A 91 -5.40 -13.70 10.34
N GLU A 92 -5.33 -13.01 11.47
CA GLU A 92 -6.38 -13.06 12.50
C GLU A 92 -7.73 -12.54 11.96
N ILE A 93 -7.72 -11.36 11.33
CA ILE A 93 -8.94 -10.77 10.75
C ILE A 93 -9.49 -11.64 9.61
N GLN A 94 -8.62 -12.19 8.77
CA GLN A 94 -8.97 -13.05 7.65
C GLN A 94 -9.64 -14.37 8.07
N ASN A 95 -9.42 -14.80 9.31
CA ASN A 95 -10.05 -15.98 9.90
C ASN A 95 -11.17 -15.64 10.92
N GLY A 96 -11.46 -14.34 11.10
CA GLY A 96 -12.44 -13.84 12.06
C GLY A 96 -13.81 -13.51 11.46
N LYS A 97 -14.59 -12.76 12.25
CA LYS A 97 -15.97 -12.35 11.92
C LYS A 97 -16.08 -11.44 10.69
N ASP A 98 -15.07 -10.61 10.44
CA ASP A 98 -15.03 -9.65 9.32
C ASP A 98 -14.28 -10.23 8.10
N SER A 99 -14.02 -11.54 8.07
CA SER A 99 -13.16 -12.21 7.09
C SER A 99 -13.56 -12.00 5.63
N THR A 100 -14.85 -12.06 5.30
CA THR A 100 -15.33 -11.89 3.91
C THR A 100 -14.98 -10.51 3.36
N GLU A 101 -15.38 -9.46 4.07
CA GLU A 101 -15.13 -8.07 3.66
C GLU A 101 -13.62 -7.77 3.68
N PHE A 102 -12.89 -8.30 4.67
CA PHE A 102 -11.44 -8.16 4.73
C PHE A 102 -10.73 -8.79 3.53
N LYS A 103 -11.10 -10.01 3.14
CA LYS A 103 -10.52 -10.70 1.96
C LYS A 103 -10.77 -9.93 0.68
N GLU A 104 -11.94 -9.33 0.50
CA GLU A 104 -12.25 -8.50 -0.66
C GLU A 104 -11.36 -7.25 -0.73
N LEU A 105 -11.17 -6.56 0.40
CA LEU A 105 -10.31 -5.37 0.48
C LEU A 105 -8.83 -5.71 0.32
N SER A 106 -8.37 -6.78 0.97
CA SER A 106 -7.01 -7.32 0.82
C SER A 106 -6.74 -7.73 -0.63
N LYS A 107 -7.69 -8.40 -1.29
CA LYS A 107 -7.59 -8.72 -2.72
C LYS A 107 -7.42 -7.46 -3.57
N LYS A 108 -8.16 -6.38 -3.29
CA LYS A 108 -8.01 -5.10 -4.03
C LYS A 108 -6.62 -4.50 -3.88
N ILE A 109 -5.97 -4.63 -2.73
CA ILE A 109 -4.57 -4.20 -2.53
C ILE A 109 -3.66 -4.97 -3.48
N TRP A 110 -3.80 -6.29 -3.57
CA TRP A 110 -3.00 -7.13 -4.47
C TRP A 110 -3.31 -6.87 -5.96
N ASP A 111 -4.59 -6.71 -6.31
CA ASP A 111 -5.01 -6.40 -7.68
C ASP A 111 -4.45 -5.05 -8.15
N THR A 112 -4.47 -4.03 -7.29
CA THR A 112 -3.89 -2.71 -7.59
C THR A 112 -2.38 -2.76 -7.66
N TRP A 113 -1.71 -3.57 -6.82
CA TRP A 113 -0.27 -3.81 -6.96
C TRP A 113 0.07 -4.46 -8.31
N SER A 114 -0.71 -5.45 -8.75
CA SER A 114 -0.49 -6.06 -10.07
C SER A 114 -0.63 -5.04 -11.21
N LYS A 115 -1.53 -4.05 -11.09
CA LYS A 115 -1.59 -2.93 -12.04
C LYS A 115 -0.35 -2.05 -11.99
N VAL A 116 0.19 -1.78 -10.81
CA VAL A 116 1.47 -1.07 -10.64
C VAL A 116 2.58 -1.84 -11.37
N GLU A 117 2.65 -3.16 -11.21
CA GLU A 117 3.66 -3.99 -11.90
C GLU A 117 3.51 -4.00 -13.42
N ASN A 118 2.27 -4.07 -13.91
CA ASN A 118 1.98 -4.08 -15.35
C ASN A 118 2.05 -2.70 -16.02
N SER A 119 2.20 -1.63 -15.24
CA SER A 119 2.34 -0.26 -15.75
C SER A 119 3.79 0.24 -15.77
N LYS A 120 4.73 -0.59 -15.29
CA LYS A 120 6.17 -0.29 -15.37
C LYS A 120 6.62 -0.29 -16.82
N TYR A 121 7.26 0.81 -17.23
CA TYR A 121 8.01 1.05 -18.50
C TYR A 121 7.65 0.23 -19.73
#